data_AF-A0A3N5MVN0-F1
#
_entry.id   AF-A0A3N5MVN0-F1
#
_cell.length_a   1.000
_cell.length_b   1.000
_cell.length_c   1.000
_cell.angle_alpha   90.00
_cell.angle_beta   90.00
_cell.angle_gamma   90.00
#
_symmetry.space_group_name_H-M   'P 1'
#
loop_
_entity.id
_entity.type
_entity.pdbx_description
1 polymer ?
#
loop_
_entity_poly.entity_id
_entity_poly.type
_entity_poly.pdbx_seq_one_letter_code
_entity_poly.pdbx_strand_id
1 'polypeptide(L)'
;MKPMQSPLQHTQGGTSSGHRAWSALIGPIGLAMAVGVAYFLGARLSLALLTKPDGVAVFWPAAGIASGTLIALGPRARLPVVLGVVAATIVANILGDRNFAAGVVFALCNAGEALLVAGLIQRTFGREFRLESLRSVVG
;
A
#
# COMPACT_ATOMS: atom_id res chain seq x y z
N MET A 1 -46.83 46.64 22.88
CA MET A 1 -46.11 45.43 23.33
C MET A 1 -46.46 44.30 22.36
N LYS A 2 -45.48 43.86 21.54
CA LYS A 2 -45.65 42.85 20.47
C LYS A 2 -44.88 41.59 20.91
N PRO A 3 -45.44 40.36 20.77
CA PRO A 3 -44.87 39.17 21.39
C PRO A 3 -43.60 38.69 20.67
N MET A 4 -42.64 38.20 21.47
CA MET A 4 -41.43 37.50 21.05
C MET A 4 -41.79 36.18 20.36
N GLN A 5 -41.46 36.05 19.07
CA GLN A 5 -41.51 34.77 18.37
C GLN A 5 -40.17 34.03 18.57
N SER A 6 -40.22 32.86 19.21
CA SER A 6 -39.12 31.89 19.23
C SER A 6 -38.82 31.39 17.82
N PRO A 7 -37.57 31.42 17.34
CA PRO A 7 -37.20 30.77 16.10
C PRO A 7 -37.11 29.25 16.33
N LEU A 8 -37.93 28.51 15.59
CA LEU A 8 -37.81 27.06 15.43
C LEU A 8 -36.43 26.74 14.85
N GLN A 9 -35.62 25.98 15.60
CA GLN A 9 -34.40 25.37 15.08
C GLN A 9 -34.79 24.30 14.06
N HIS A 10 -34.62 24.62 12.78
CA HIS A 10 -34.66 23.65 11.71
C HIS A 10 -33.44 22.73 11.84
N THR A 11 -33.69 21.50 12.32
CA THR A 11 -32.78 20.36 12.23
C THR A 11 -32.41 20.11 10.76
N GLN A 12 -31.25 20.60 10.32
CA GLN A 12 -30.64 20.21 9.03
C GLN A 12 -29.77 18.98 9.23
N GLY A 13 -30.40 17.81 9.26
CA GLY A 13 -29.73 16.52 9.14
C GLY A 13 -29.76 16.02 7.70
N GLY A 14 -28.60 15.65 7.15
CA GLY A 14 -28.53 14.53 6.20
C GLY A 14 -28.26 14.81 4.71
N THR A 15 -27.16 15.47 4.34
CA THR A 15 -26.62 15.37 2.95
C THR A 15 -25.09 15.29 2.85
N SER A 16 -24.35 15.30 3.96
CA SER A 16 -22.88 15.43 3.94
C SER A 16 -22.08 14.11 3.94
N SER A 17 -22.73 12.95 3.81
CA SER A 17 -22.05 11.64 3.86
C SER A 17 -21.48 11.19 2.51
N GLY A 18 -22.10 11.55 1.39
CA GLY A 18 -21.70 11.10 0.05
C GLY A 18 -20.36 11.68 -0.42
N HIS A 19 -20.23 13.01 -0.47
CA HIS A 19 -19.03 13.66 -1.02
C HIS A 19 -17.74 13.45 -0.18
N ARG A 20 -17.86 13.23 1.13
CA ARG A 20 -16.72 12.90 2.00
C ARG A 20 -16.22 11.47 1.81
N ALA A 21 -17.11 10.52 1.53
CA ALA A 21 -16.73 9.14 1.27
C ALA A 21 -15.95 9.00 -0.05
N TRP A 22 -16.40 9.68 -1.11
CA TRP A 22 -15.73 9.65 -2.41
C TRP A 22 -14.34 10.29 -2.38
N SER A 23 -14.20 11.47 -1.74
CA SER A 23 -12.89 12.13 -1.59
C SER A 23 -11.92 11.35 -0.69
N ALA A 24 -12.44 10.68 0.35
CA ALA A 24 -11.63 9.82 1.23
C ALA A 24 -11.05 8.59 0.51
N LEU A 25 -11.66 8.12 -0.58
CA LEU A 25 -11.20 6.93 -1.32
C LEU A 25 -10.18 7.25 -2.43
N ILE A 26 -10.15 8.49 -2.92
CA ILE A 26 -9.20 8.91 -3.99
C ILE A 26 -7.75 8.74 -3.52
N GLY A 27 -7.45 9.05 -2.26
CA GLY A 27 -6.10 8.88 -1.70
C GLY A 27 -5.65 7.40 -1.66
N PRO A 28 -6.38 6.50 -1.00
CA PRO A 28 -6.05 5.08 -0.94
C PRO A 28 -6.01 4.39 -2.31
N ILE A 29 -6.96 4.70 -3.21
CA ILE A 29 -6.98 4.11 -4.56
C ILE A 29 -5.76 4.59 -5.36
N GLY A 30 -5.47 5.89 -5.32
CA GLY A 30 -4.28 6.45 -5.98
C GLY A 30 -2.99 5.82 -5.47
N LEU A 31 -2.89 5.60 -4.16
CA LEU A 31 -1.75 4.91 -3.55
C LEU A 31 -1.64 3.45 -4.00
N ALA A 32 -2.74 2.70 -4.00
CA ALA A 32 -2.77 1.32 -4.45
C ALA A 32 -2.32 1.21 -5.92
N MET A 33 -2.79 2.11 -6.77
CA MET A 33 -2.41 2.18 -8.18
C MET A 33 -0.92 2.53 -8.35
N ALA A 34 -0.44 3.58 -7.68
CA ALA A 34 0.96 3.99 -7.76
C ALA A 34 1.91 2.88 -7.31
N VAL A 35 1.61 2.25 -6.17
CA VAL A 35 2.40 1.14 -5.64
C VAL A 35 2.31 -0.07 -6.56
N GLY A 36 1.11 -0.42 -7.04
CA GLY A 36 0.92 -1.55 -7.96
C GLY A 36 1.72 -1.39 -9.25
N VAL A 37 1.69 -0.21 -9.86
CA VAL A 37 2.45 0.09 -11.09
C VAL A 37 3.96 0.03 -10.83
N ALA A 38 4.44 0.70 -9.77
CA ALA A 38 5.87 0.70 -9.44
C ALA A 38 6.37 -0.71 -9.10
N TYR A 39 5.60 -1.47 -8.32
CA TYR A 39 5.88 -2.86 -7.98
C TYR A 39 5.93 -3.74 -9.23
N PHE A 40 4.94 -3.62 -10.12
CA PHE A 40 4.86 -4.40 -11.35
C PHE A 40 6.08 -4.16 -12.24
N LEU A 41 6.49 -2.90 -12.43
CA LEU A 41 7.67 -2.56 -13.23
C LEU A 41 8.94 -3.12 -12.59
N GLY A 42 9.09 -3.00 -11.27
CA GLY A 42 10.20 -3.60 -10.53
C GLY A 42 10.24 -5.13 -10.70
N ALA A 43 9.10 -5.80 -10.60
CA ALA A 43 8.99 -7.24 -10.78
C ALA A 43 9.33 -7.66 -12.21
N ARG A 44 8.84 -6.92 -13.23
CA ARG A 44 9.17 -7.18 -14.64
C ARG A 44 10.65 -7.01 -14.94
N LEU A 45 11.28 -5.97 -14.39
CA LEU A 45 12.73 -5.78 -14.52
C LEU A 45 13.50 -6.93 -13.87
N SER A 46 13.09 -7.34 -12.67
CA SER A 46 13.70 -8.46 -11.94
C SER A 46 13.60 -9.78 -12.73
N LEU A 47 12.42 -10.05 -13.29
CA LEU A 47 12.18 -11.22 -14.12
C LEU A 47 12.97 -11.16 -15.43
N ALA A 48 13.12 -9.97 -16.04
CA ALA A 48 13.95 -9.82 -17.25
C ALA A 48 15.43 -10.10 -16.97
N LEU A 49 15.90 -9.86 -15.74
CA LEU A 49 17.27 -10.07 -15.29
C LEU A 49 17.51 -11.44 -14.62
N LEU A 50 16.61 -12.40 -14.80
CA LEU A 50 16.74 -13.76 -14.28
C LEU A 50 18.06 -14.40 -14.71
N THR A 51 18.90 -14.76 -13.74
CA THR A 51 20.12 -15.54 -14.00
C THR A 51 19.74 -17.01 -14.20
N LYS A 52 20.11 -17.58 -15.36
CA LYS A 52 20.07 -19.03 -15.59
C LYS A 52 21.33 -19.66 -14.95
N PRO A 53 21.23 -20.81 -14.28
CA PRO A 53 20.17 -21.83 -14.42
C PRO A 53 19.08 -21.81 -13.34
N ASP A 54 19.26 -21.09 -12.23
CA ASP A 54 18.42 -21.26 -11.03
C ASP A 54 17.05 -20.57 -11.12
N GLY A 55 16.85 -19.64 -12.06
CA GLY A 55 15.53 -19.01 -12.26
C GLY A 55 15.08 -18.12 -11.10
N VAL A 56 16.04 -17.67 -10.29
CA VAL A 56 15.82 -16.72 -9.18
C VAL A 56 16.40 -15.37 -9.57
N ALA A 57 15.62 -14.31 -9.39
CA ALA A 57 16.12 -12.95 -9.58
C ALA A 57 17.08 -12.60 -8.43
N VAL A 58 18.33 -12.23 -8.77
CA VAL A 58 19.34 -11.80 -7.78
C VAL A 58 18.95 -10.48 -7.09
N PHE A 59 18.09 -9.71 -7.75
CA PHE A 59 17.64 -8.40 -7.31
C PHE A 59 16.12 -8.30 -7.43
N TRP A 60 15.44 -7.85 -6.35
CA TRP A 60 13.98 -7.73 -6.29
C TRP A 60 13.52 -6.35 -5.76
N PRO A 61 13.66 -5.28 -6.55
CA PRO A 61 13.29 -3.91 -6.19
C PRO A 61 11.82 -3.75 -5.80
N ALA A 62 10.95 -4.63 -6.31
CA ALA A 62 9.52 -4.61 -6.02
C ALA A 62 9.25 -4.76 -4.50
N ALA A 63 9.99 -5.65 -3.81
CA ALA A 63 9.87 -5.79 -2.35
C ALA A 63 10.27 -4.51 -1.62
N GLY A 64 11.34 -3.83 -2.07
CA GLY A 64 11.79 -2.56 -1.49
C GLY A 64 10.75 -1.44 -1.64
N ILE A 65 10.05 -1.37 -2.78
CA ILE A 65 8.95 -0.42 -2.99
C ILE A 65 7.82 -0.68 -2.00
N ALA A 66 7.41 -1.94 -1.85
CA ALA A 66 6.32 -2.31 -0.94
C ALA A 66 6.69 -2.06 0.53
N SER A 67 7.81 -2.59 1.00
CA SER A 67 8.25 -2.43 2.40
C SER A 67 8.54 -0.96 2.71
N GLY A 68 9.27 -0.25 1.85
CA GLY A 68 9.58 1.17 2.01
C GLY A 68 8.33 2.05 2.11
N THR A 69 7.32 1.80 1.27
CA THR A 69 6.05 2.54 1.33
C THR A 69 5.30 2.27 2.64
N LEU A 70 5.25 1.01 3.10
CA LEU A 70 4.61 0.64 4.36
C LEU A 70 5.31 1.24 5.58
N ILE A 71 6.64 1.32 5.54
CA ILE A 71 7.46 1.92 6.58
C ILE A 71 7.23 3.43 6.61
N ALA A 72 7.30 4.10 5.45
CA ALA A 72 7.20 5.56 5.35
C ALA A 72 5.80 6.10 5.68
N LEU A 73 4.74 5.42 5.19
CA LEU A 73 3.35 5.89 5.33
C LEU A 73 2.60 5.26 6.50
N GLY A 74 3.17 4.21 7.09
CA GLY A 74 2.66 3.59 8.30
C GLY A 74 1.34 2.81 8.10
N PRO A 75 0.62 2.50 9.21
CA PRO A 75 -0.49 1.54 9.21
C PRO A 75 -1.64 1.87 8.25
N ARG A 76 -1.91 3.16 7.98
CA ARG A 76 -3.00 3.57 7.08
C ARG A 76 -2.76 3.18 5.62
N ALA A 77 -1.51 2.97 5.22
CA ALA A 77 -1.14 2.55 3.88
C ALA A 77 -1.17 1.02 3.68
N ARG A 78 -1.35 0.22 4.75
CA ARG A 78 -1.26 -1.25 4.67
C ARG A 78 -2.21 -1.84 3.64
N LEU A 79 -3.49 -1.53 3.74
CA LEU A 79 -4.50 -2.08 2.84
C LEU A 79 -4.25 -1.70 1.38
N PRO A 80 -4.11 -0.41 1.00
CA PRO A 80 -3.88 -0.05 -0.40
C PRO A 80 -2.57 -0.62 -0.96
N VAL A 81 -1.48 -0.63 -0.18
CA VAL A 81 -0.21 -1.23 -0.61
C VAL A 81 -0.36 -2.74 -0.84
N VAL A 82 -0.97 -3.47 0.09
CA VAL A 82 -1.17 -4.92 -0.04
C VAL A 82 -2.00 -5.25 -1.29
N LEU A 83 -3.08 -4.51 -1.53
CA LEU A 83 -3.91 -4.71 -2.72
C LEU A 83 -3.13 -4.44 -4.01
N GLY A 84 -2.33 -3.36 -4.05
CA GLY A 84 -1.47 -3.04 -5.19
C GLY A 84 -0.42 -4.13 -5.45
N VAL A 85 0.25 -4.62 -4.40
CA VAL A 85 1.28 -5.68 -4.48
C VAL A 85 0.68 -7.00 -4.96
N VAL A 86 -0.47 -7.40 -4.42
CA VAL A 86 -1.15 -8.64 -4.81
C VAL A 86 -1.56 -8.60 -6.28
N ALA A 87 -2.23 -7.53 -6.69
CA ALA A 87 -2.64 -7.36 -8.09
C ALA A 87 -1.44 -7.35 -9.03
N ALA A 88 -0.41 -6.55 -8.72
CA ALA A 88 0.80 -6.45 -9.52
C ALA A 88 1.54 -7.79 -9.63
N THR A 89 1.65 -8.55 -8.53
CA THR A 89 2.32 -9.85 -8.51
C THR A 89 1.58 -10.87 -9.37
N ILE A 90 0.26 -10.96 -9.24
CA ILE A 90 -0.56 -11.88 -10.04
C ILE A 90 -0.39 -11.57 -11.53
N VAL A 91 -0.54 -10.30 -11.91
CA VAL A 91 -0.39 -9.86 -13.31
C VAL A 91 1.01 -10.14 -13.84
N ALA A 92 2.06 -9.85 -13.07
CA ALA A 92 3.44 -10.12 -13.47
C ALA A 92 3.73 -11.62 -13.67
N ASN A 93 3.16 -12.48 -12.84
CA ASN A 93 3.36 -13.93 -12.97
C ASN A 93 2.60 -14.50 -14.19
N ILE A 94 1.36 -14.06 -14.43
CA ILE A 94 0.60 -14.47 -15.63
C ILE A 94 1.34 -14.04 -16.90
N LEU A 95 1.84 -12.80 -16.96
CA LEU A 95 2.60 -12.28 -18.10
C LEU A 95 4.02 -12.86 -18.23
N GLY A 96 4.49 -13.60 -17.21
CA GLY A 96 5.78 -14.27 -17.19
C GLY A 96 5.66 -15.79 -17.41
N ASP A 97 4.57 -16.25 -18.02
CA ASP A 97 4.26 -17.65 -18.31
C ASP A 97 4.18 -18.58 -17.08
N ARG A 98 3.93 -18.01 -15.89
CA ARG A 98 3.69 -18.78 -14.67
C ARG A 98 2.20 -19.02 -14.49
N ASN A 99 1.86 -20.20 -13.98
CA ASN A 99 0.49 -20.56 -13.59
C ASN A 99 -0.08 -19.58 -12.55
N PHE A 100 -1.36 -19.22 -12.69
CA PHE A 100 -2.14 -18.40 -11.75
C PHE A 100 -1.97 -18.83 -10.28
N ALA A 101 -2.01 -20.13 -9.98
CA ALA A 101 -1.86 -20.63 -8.61
C ALA A 101 -0.49 -20.26 -8.02
N ALA A 102 0.59 -20.35 -8.80
CA ALA A 102 1.90 -19.88 -8.38
C ALA A 102 1.90 -18.36 -8.18
N GLY A 103 1.23 -17.61 -9.07
CA GLY A 103 1.06 -16.16 -8.94
C GLY A 103 0.37 -15.75 -7.63
N VAL A 104 -0.65 -16.48 -7.18
CA VAL A 104 -1.33 -16.26 -5.90
C VAL A 104 -0.39 -16.52 -4.73
N VAL A 105 0.34 -17.64 -4.74
CA VAL A 105 1.32 -17.96 -3.68
C VAL A 105 2.39 -16.86 -3.60
N PHE A 106 2.97 -16.45 -4.73
CA PHE A 106 3.93 -15.36 -4.77
C PHE A 106 3.34 -14.04 -4.27
N ALA A 107 2.09 -13.74 -4.60
CA ALA A 107 1.42 -12.53 -4.14
C ALA A 107 1.28 -12.51 -2.61
N LEU A 108 0.91 -13.64 -2.01
CA LEU A 108 0.80 -13.78 -0.56
C LEU A 108 2.17 -13.65 0.12
N CYS A 109 3.21 -14.31 -0.41
CA CYS A 109 4.57 -14.18 0.09
C CYS A 109 5.07 -12.74 0.01
N ASN A 110 4.98 -12.11 -1.17
CA ASN A 110 5.45 -10.74 -1.40
C ASN A 110 4.75 -9.72 -0.49
N ALA A 111 3.43 -9.82 -0.35
CA ALA A 111 2.67 -8.93 0.53
C ALA A 111 2.97 -9.21 2.01
N GLY A 112 3.06 -10.48 2.38
CA GLY A 112 3.37 -10.93 3.73
C GLY A 112 4.75 -10.45 4.19
N GLU A 113 5.79 -10.65 3.37
CA GLU A 113 7.15 -10.18 3.64
C GLU A 113 7.20 -8.66 3.83
N ALA A 114 6.56 -7.89 2.94
CA ALA A 114 6.52 -6.43 3.06
C ALA A 114 5.86 -5.98 4.38
N LEU A 115 4.76 -6.63 4.78
CA LEU A 115 4.08 -6.37 6.06
C LEU A 115 4.94 -6.79 7.26
N LEU A 116 5.62 -7.93 7.18
CA LEU A 116 6.50 -8.43 8.24
C LEU A 116 7.68 -7.49 8.46
N VAL A 117 8.37 -7.08 7.38
CA VAL A 117 9.48 -6.12 7.43
C VAL A 117 9.02 -4.79 8.03
N ALA A 118 7.92 -4.23 7.53
CA ALA A 118 7.39 -2.97 8.05
C ALA A 118 6.94 -3.10 9.52
N GLY A 119 6.34 -4.24 9.89
CA GLY A 119 5.91 -4.53 11.25
C GLY A 119 7.08 -4.67 12.21
N LEU A 120 8.16 -5.34 11.81
CA LEU A 120 9.36 -5.50 12.61
C LEU A 120 10.06 -4.16 12.83
N ILE A 121 10.20 -3.33 11.78
CA ILE A 121 10.78 -1.99 11.90
C ILE A 121 9.93 -1.10 12.82
N GLN A 122 8.60 -1.11 12.65
CA GLN A 122 7.70 -0.35 13.54
C GLN A 122 7.78 -0.83 14.99
N ARG A 123 8.03 -2.13 15.22
CA ARG A 123 8.18 -2.69 16.56
C ARG A 123 9.53 -2.32 17.19
N THR A 124 10.61 -2.33 16.42
CA THR A 124 11.97 -2.06 16.92
C THR A 124 12.22 -0.56 17.12
N PHE A 125 11.76 0.29 16.20
CA PHE A 125 12.06 1.73 16.22
C PHE A 125 10.86 2.61 16.63
N GLY A 126 9.72 1.99 16.92
CA GLY A 126 8.50 2.69 17.32
C GLY A 126 7.61 3.13 16.15
N ARG A 127 6.37 3.49 16.50
CA ARG A 127 5.27 3.74 15.54
C ARG A 127 5.42 5.04 14.73
N GLU A 128 6.40 5.88 15.08
CA GLU A 128 6.73 7.15 14.42
C GLU A 128 8.02 7.09 13.58
N PHE A 129 8.50 5.88 13.27
CA PHE A 129 9.64 5.74 12.36
C PHE A 129 9.30 6.36 10.99
N ARG A 130 9.97 7.48 10.67
CA ARG A 130 9.96 8.13 9.36
C ARG A 130 11.38 8.10 8.82
N LEU A 131 11.52 7.81 7.52
CA LEU A 131 12.80 7.80 6.80
C LEU A 131 13.55 9.15 6.86
N GLU A 132 12.88 10.21 7.33
CA GLU A 132 13.36 11.58 7.46
C GLU A 132 14.06 11.85 8.82
N SER A 133 13.93 10.95 9.81
CA SER A 133 14.47 11.19 11.15
C SER A 133 15.92 10.72 11.25
N LEU A 134 16.88 11.65 11.34
CA LEU A 134 18.30 11.36 11.59
C LEU A 134 18.55 10.51 12.86
N ARG A 135 17.59 10.47 13.80
CA ARG A 135 17.63 9.59 14.97
C ARG A 135 17.59 8.10 14.61
N SER A 136 17.25 7.76 13.36
CA SER A 136 17.29 6.39 12.82
C SER A 136 18.66 5.92 12.32
N VAL A 137 19.67 6.80 12.30
CA VAL A 137 21.03 6.47 11.83
C VAL A 137 21.97 6.06 12.99
N VAL A 138 21.60 6.38 14.23
CA VAL A 138 22.42 6.15 15.44
C VAL A 138 21.83 5.04 16.32
N GLY A 139 21.05 4.13 15.73
CA GLY A 139 20.61 2.92 16.43
C GLY A 139 21.80 2.11 16.94
#